data_AF-A0A7Y3DE35-F1
#
_entry.id   AF-A0A7Y3DE35-F1
#
_cell.length_a   1.000
_cell.length_b   1.000
_cell.length_c   1.000
_cell.angle_alpha   90.00
_cell.angle_beta   90.00
_cell.angle_gamma   90.00
#
_symmetry.space_group_name_H-M   'P 1'
#
loop_
_entity.id
_entity.type
_entity.pdbx_description
1 polymer ?
#
loop_
_entity_poly.entity_id
_entity_poly.type
_entity_poly.pdbx_seq_one_letter_code
_entity_poly.pdbx_strand_id
1 'polypeptide(L)'
;GETFRAPGQARTLREIAEGGARAFYEGAAADAIVATSREEGGFFAPEDLAGHTSTWTEPITSDYRGTTVAEHPPNGQGLAALIGLNVLERLGEAASPTSALDWHRRIEAVKLAYADRDAYVADPEHADVPVDALLSSAYADARAKLVGERALDAPRAGVLHGDTVYCCAADEHGNLVSFIQSLFMGFGSGIACGDGGVMLQNRGAGFRLDPDHPNGLAPGKRPFHTIIPGMLLRDGTPTMAFGIMGGDVQAQAHLSFVSGVVDHGLNPQEALDRPRFRFQTGRKVAVETPDAPADEGGTVGAALAARGHDVAAPPETMVDLFGGGQAIARQPDGTLVGGSDSRKDGCAQGWWE
;
A
#
# COMPACT_ATOMS: atom_id res chain seq x y z
N GLY A 1 -23.76 -10.10 13.05
CA GLY A 1 -24.20 -11.26 13.85
C GLY A 1 -24.99 -12.28 13.06
N GLU A 2 -25.69 -11.89 11.98
CA GLU A 2 -26.35 -12.84 11.07
C GLU A 2 -25.33 -13.76 10.37
N THR A 3 -25.70 -15.02 10.16
CA THR A 3 -24.84 -16.00 9.47
C THR A 3 -24.96 -15.83 7.96
N PHE A 4 -23.86 -15.47 7.31
CA PHE A 4 -23.76 -15.43 5.85
C PHE A 4 -23.17 -16.75 5.29
N ARG A 5 -23.69 -17.23 4.16
CA ARG A 5 -23.17 -18.42 3.46
C ARG A 5 -23.08 -18.16 1.97
N ALA A 6 -21.97 -18.61 1.38
CA ALA A 6 -21.56 -18.37 0.01
C ALA A 6 -21.32 -19.70 -0.74
N PRO A 7 -22.37 -20.50 -1.00
CA PRO A 7 -22.21 -21.85 -1.56
C PRO A 7 -21.65 -21.86 -2.98
N GLY A 8 -21.88 -20.80 -3.77
CA GLY A 8 -21.27 -20.60 -5.08
C GLY A 8 -19.75 -20.51 -4.99
N GLN A 9 -19.27 -19.58 -4.17
CA GLN A 9 -17.83 -19.40 -3.92
C GLN A 9 -17.18 -20.66 -3.35
N ALA A 10 -17.88 -21.39 -2.47
CA ALA A 10 -17.39 -22.66 -1.94
C ALA A 10 -17.27 -23.78 -2.99
N ARG A 11 -18.05 -23.74 -4.09
CA ARG A 11 -17.84 -24.64 -5.23
C ARG A 11 -16.62 -24.21 -6.02
N THR A 12 -16.54 -22.94 -6.40
CA THR A 12 -15.42 -22.37 -7.16
C THR A 12 -14.06 -22.61 -6.46
N LEU A 13 -13.97 -22.39 -5.15
CA LEU A 13 -12.75 -22.63 -4.38
C LEU A 13 -12.35 -24.12 -4.34
N ARG A 14 -13.32 -25.03 -4.33
CA ARG A 14 -13.06 -26.47 -4.38
C ARG A 14 -12.55 -26.90 -5.76
N GLU A 15 -13.14 -26.37 -6.82
CA GLU A 15 -12.67 -26.60 -8.19
C GLU A 15 -11.22 -26.12 -8.37
N ILE A 16 -10.85 -24.96 -7.80
CA ILE A 16 -9.47 -24.47 -7.79
C ILE A 16 -8.55 -25.39 -6.98
N ALA A 17 -8.99 -25.85 -5.82
CA ALA A 17 -8.18 -26.74 -4.98
C ALA A 17 -7.91 -28.10 -5.67
N GLU A 18 -8.89 -28.63 -6.41
CA GLU A 18 -8.80 -29.92 -7.09
C GLU A 18 -8.10 -29.83 -8.46
N GLY A 19 -8.35 -28.77 -9.23
CA GLY A 19 -7.85 -28.60 -10.60
C GLY A 19 -6.74 -27.55 -10.77
N GLY A 20 -6.31 -26.92 -9.68
CA GLY A 20 -5.31 -25.85 -9.69
C GLY A 20 -5.79 -24.59 -10.41
N ALA A 21 -4.83 -23.72 -10.77
CA ALA A 21 -5.12 -22.44 -11.42
C ALA A 21 -5.91 -22.58 -12.75
N ARG A 22 -5.63 -23.64 -13.53
CA ARG A 22 -6.30 -23.87 -14.82
C ARG A 22 -7.81 -24.05 -14.67
N ALA A 23 -8.28 -24.63 -13.56
CA ALA A 23 -9.72 -24.76 -13.30
C ALA A 23 -10.41 -23.40 -13.20
N PHE A 24 -9.71 -22.35 -12.77
CA PHE A 24 -10.23 -20.99 -12.75
C PHE A 24 -10.16 -20.31 -14.12
N TYR A 25 -8.98 -20.36 -14.76
CA TYR A 25 -8.69 -19.57 -15.97
C TYR A 25 -9.18 -20.20 -17.27
N GLU A 26 -9.47 -21.50 -17.28
CA GLU A 26 -9.92 -22.25 -18.46
C GLU A 26 -11.18 -23.10 -18.18
N GLY A 27 -11.76 -22.98 -16.97
CA GLY A 27 -12.91 -23.77 -16.54
C GLY A 27 -14.21 -22.97 -16.42
N ALA A 28 -15.16 -23.50 -15.64
CA ALA A 28 -16.50 -22.93 -15.50
C ALA A 28 -16.50 -21.47 -15.00
N ALA A 29 -15.54 -21.09 -14.15
CA ALA A 29 -15.38 -19.71 -13.70
C ALA A 29 -15.01 -18.78 -14.86
N ALA A 30 -14.10 -19.18 -15.74
CA ALA A 30 -13.71 -18.40 -16.92
C ALA A 30 -14.87 -18.22 -17.89
N ASP A 31 -15.61 -19.30 -18.18
CA ASP A 31 -16.80 -19.26 -19.02
C ASP A 31 -17.86 -18.29 -18.47
N ALA A 32 -18.09 -18.33 -17.16
CA ALA A 32 -19.02 -17.43 -16.48
C ALA A 32 -18.58 -15.96 -16.56
N ILE A 33 -17.28 -15.68 -16.37
CA ILE A 33 -16.73 -14.33 -16.48
C ILE A 33 -16.93 -13.77 -17.89
N VAL A 34 -16.61 -14.54 -18.93
CA VAL A 34 -16.76 -14.11 -20.32
C VAL A 34 -18.23 -13.91 -20.68
N ALA A 35 -19.11 -14.82 -20.26
CA ALA A 35 -20.54 -14.69 -20.49
C ALA A 35 -21.11 -13.41 -19.86
N THR A 36 -20.84 -13.19 -18.56
CA THR A 36 -21.26 -11.98 -17.85
C THR A 36 -20.63 -10.73 -18.48
N SER A 37 -19.36 -10.78 -18.89
CA SER A 37 -18.73 -9.63 -19.55
C SER A 37 -19.45 -9.27 -20.85
N ARG A 38 -19.82 -10.24 -21.68
CA ARG A 38 -20.57 -10.00 -22.92
C ARG A 38 -21.96 -9.42 -22.66
N GLU A 39 -22.67 -9.94 -21.66
CA GLU A 39 -23.99 -9.46 -21.26
C GLU A 39 -23.96 -8.00 -20.80
N GLU A 40 -22.91 -7.62 -20.07
CA GLU A 40 -22.71 -6.26 -19.55
C GLU A 40 -21.97 -5.32 -20.53
N GLY A 41 -21.70 -5.77 -21.76
CA GLY A 41 -20.98 -4.97 -22.77
C GLY A 41 -19.50 -4.70 -22.45
N GLY A 42 -18.89 -5.55 -21.65
CA GLY A 42 -17.46 -5.53 -21.32
C GLY A 42 -16.56 -6.16 -22.39
N PHE A 43 -15.28 -6.28 -22.05
CA PHE A 43 -14.21 -6.59 -23.01
C PHE A 43 -13.55 -7.95 -22.82
N PHE A 44 -13.90 -8.72 -21.79
CA PHE A 44 -13.22 -10.00 -21.53
C PHE A 44 -13.51 -11.02 -22.64
N ALA A 45 -12.44 -11.56 -23.21
CA ALA A 45 -12.47 -12.69 -24.11
C ALA A 45 -11.92 -13.96 -23.42
N PRO A 46 -12.30 -15.18 -23.85
CA PRO A 46 -11.73 -16.42 -23.31
C PRO A 46 -10.20 -16.44 -23.35
N GLU A 47 -9.62 -15.85 -24.39
CA GLU A 47 -8.17 -15.77 -24.60
C GLU A 47 -7.47 -14.88 -23.55
N ASP A 48 -8.15 -13.87 -23.00
CA ASP A 48 -7.59 -13.01 -21.94
C ASP A 48 -7.40 -13.80 -20.64
N LEU A 49 -8.34 -14.70 -20.32
CA LEU A 49 -8.28 -15.52 -19.11
C LEU A 49 -7.31 -16.69 -19.32
N ALA A 50 -7.42 -17.40 -20.43
CA ALA A 50 -6.55 -18.54 -20.74
C ALA A 50 -5.09 -18.14 -20.94
N GLY A 51 -4.84 -16.92 -21.43
CA GLY A 51 -3.49 -16.37 -21.61
C GLY A 51 -2.88 -15.78 -20.35
N HIS A 52 -3.62 -15.70 -19.23
CA HIS A 52 -3.13 -15.08 -18.01
C HIS A 52 -2.05 -15.92 -17.31
N THR A 53 -0.96 -15.27 -16.89
CA THR A 53 0.08 -15.85 -16.06
C THR A 53 0.53 -14.89 -14.97
N SER A 54 0.91 -15.41 -13.80
CA SER A 54 1.59 -14.63 -12.76
C SER A 54 3.09 -14.48 -13.07
N THR A 55 3.64 -13.31 -12.80
CA THR A 55 5.06 -13.02 -13.04
C THR A 55 5.82 -13.01 -11.73
N TRP A 56 6.96 -13.70 -11.67
CA TRP A 56 7.93 -13.53 -10.60
C TRP A 56 8.78 -12.30 -10.89
N THR A 57 8.85 -11.38 -9.93
CA THR A 57 9.58 -10.12 -10.06
C THR A 57 10.58 -9.98 -8.93
N GLU A 58 11.70 -9.31 -9.19
CA GLU A 58 12.64 -8.90 -8.14
C GLU A 58 12.06 -7.67 -7.38
N PRO A 59 12.06 -7.67 -6.04
CA PRO A 59 11.67 -6.50 -5.27
C PRO A 59 12.60 -5.32 -5.54
N ILE A 60 12.04 -4.10 -5.54
CA ILE A 60 12.83 -2.88 -5.46
C ILE A 60 13.19 -2.62 -4.01
N THR A 61 14.39 -2.10 -3.78
CA THR A 61 14.90 -1.89 -2.42
C THR A 61 15.50 -0.51 -2.25
N SER A 62 15.48 -0.02 -1.02
CA SER A 62 16.27 1.14 -0.61
C SER A 62 16.76 0.95 0.82
N ASP A 63 17.95 1.46 1.11
CA ASP A 63 18.47 1.51 2.47
C ASP A 63 17.92 2.74 3.20
N TYR A 64 17.42 2.53 4.42
CA TYR A 64 16.96 3.57 5.32
C TYR A 64 17.63 3.36 6.68
N ARG A 65 18.63 4.20 7.00
CA ARG A 65 19.39 4.15 8.27
C ARG A 65 19.93 2.75 8.64
N GLY A 66 20.47 2.04 7.65
CA GLY A 66 21.06 0.70 7.84
C GLY A 66 20.04 -0.45 7.87
N THR A 67 18.77 -0.19 7.61
CA THR A 67 17.76 -1.22 7.33
C THR A 67 17.39 -1.17 5.85
N THR A 68 17.43 -2.31 5.16
CA THR A 68 16.98 -2.39 3.78
C THR A 68 15.47 -2.58 3.76
N VAL A 69 14.77 -1.69 3.05
CA VAL A 69 13.32 -1.73 2.87
C VAL A 69 13.04 -2.26 1.48
N ALA A 70 12.27 -3.34 1.38
CA ALA A 70 11.88 -3.98 0.13
C ALA A 70 10.39 -3.78 -0.13
N GLU A 71 10.08 -3.43 -1.38
CA GLU A 71 8.73 -3.18 -1.88
C GLU A 71 8.53 -3.87 -3.23
N HIS A 72 7.26 -4.14 -3.58
CA HIS A 72 6.93 -4.65 -4.91
C HIS A 72 7.26 -3.60 -6.00
N PRO A 73 7.86 -4.01 -7.14
CA PRO A 73 8.22 -3.10 -8.23
C PRO A 73 6.99 -2.45 -8.91
N PRO A 74 7.21 -1.44 -9.78
CA PRO A 74 6.18 -0.98 -10.72
C PRO A 74 5.55 -2.16 -11.47
N ASN A 75 4.25 -2.15 -11.75
CA ASN A 75 3.26 -1.06 -11.65
C ASN A 75 2.71 -0.75 -10.25
N GLY A 76 3.25 -1.35 -9.19
CA GLY A 76 2.89 -1.04 -7.80
C GLY A 76 3.38 0.33 -7.32
N GLN A 77 2.71 0.88 -6.31
CA GLN A 77 3.10 2.15 -5.70
C GLN A 77 4.20 2.07 -4.63
N GLY A 78 4.86 0.92 -4.47
CA GLY A 78 5.85 0.68 -3.42
C GLY A 78 7.06 1.60 -3.57
N LEU A 79 7.37 1.96 -4.83
CA LEU A 79 8.37 2.96 -5.17
C LEU A 79 8.15 4.31 -4.44
N ALA A 80 6.90 4.71 -4.22
CA ALA A 80 6.59 5.94 -3.50
C ALA A 80 6.98 5.87 -2.02
N ALA A 81 6.83 4.71 -1.37
CA ALA A 81 7.28 4.52 0.00
C ALA A 81 8.80 4.69 0.10
N LEU A 82 9.55 4.06 -0.83
CA LEU A 82 11.01 4.13 -0.88
C LEU A 82 11.52 5.55 -1.19
N ILE A 83 10.94 6.24 -2.19
CA ILE A 83 11.29 7.64 -2.48
C ILE A 83 11.07 8.52 -1.24
N GLY A 84 9.92 8.37 -0.59
CA GLY A 84 9.60 9.15 0.59
C GLY A 84 10.56 8.88 1.76
N LEU A 85 10.95 7.63 1.98
CA LEU A 85 11.95 7.26 2.98
C LEU A 85 13.33 7.87 2.68
N ASN A 86 13.78 7.81 1.42
CA ASN A 86 15.05 8.41 1.01
C ASN A 86 15.07 9.93 1.23
N VAL A 87 13.96 10.61 0.94
CA VAL A 87 13.81 12.04 1.24
C VAL A 87 13.82 12.27 2.74
N LEU A 88 13.02 11.52 3.51
CA LEU A 88 12.91 11.66 4.96
C LEU A 88 14.27 11.47 5.65
N GLU A 89 15.10 10.53 5.19
CA GLU A 89 16.43 10.29 5.73
C GLU A 89 17.29 11.56 5.70
N ARG A 90 17.24 12.32 4.58
CA ARG A 90 17.98 13.57 4.38
C ARG A 90 17.44 14.75 5.18
N LEU A 91 16.19 14.70 5.61
CA LEU A 91 15.60 15.72 6.49
C LEU A 91 16.09 15.59 7.94
N GLY A 92 16.76 14.48 8.26
CA GLY A 92 17.35 14.22 9.57
C GLY A 92 16.35 13.67 10.59
N GLU A 93 16.86 13.35 11.77
CA GLU A 93 16.08 12.74 12.85
C GLU A 93 15.20 13.77 13.55
N ALA A 94 14.10 13.28 14.12
CA ALA A 94 13.25 14.06 14.99
C ALA A 94 13.37 13.57 16.43
N ALA A 95 13.22 14.47 17.40
CA ALA A 95 13.42 14.17 18.81
C ALA A 95 12.40 13.17 19.38
N SER A 96 11.21 13.06 18.76
CA SER A 96 10.13 12.19 19.22
C SER A 96 9.22 11.78 18.04
N PRO A 97 8.63 10.57 18.08
CA PRO A 97 7.64 10.10 17.09
C PRO A 97 6.35 10.93 17.03
N THR A 98 6.12 11.83 18.00
CA THR A 98 4.94 12.68 18.04
C THR A 98 5.26 14.16 17.81
N SER A 99 6.53 14.50 17.59
CA SER A 99 6.93 15.90 17.41
C SER A 99 6.30 16.51 16.16
N ALA A 100 5.90 17.78 16.24
CA ALA A 100 5.29 18.46 15.09
C ALA A 100 6.22 18.53 13.87
N LEU A 101 7.53 18.60 14.11
CA LEU A 101 8.55 18.55 13.08
C LEU A 101 8.61 17.20 12.37
N ASP A 102 8.52 16.09 13.12
CA ASP A 102 8.44 14.74 12.55
C ASP A 102 7.23 14.59 11.63
N TRP A 103 6.05 14.99 12.11
CA TRP A 103 4.83 14.99 11.29
C TRP A 103 5.00 15.79 10.00
N HIS A 104 5.52 17.01 10.12
CA HIS A 104 5.73 17.88 8.97
C HIS A 104 6.68 17.24 7.94
N ARG A 105 7.83 16.70 8.37
CA ARG A 105 8.82 16.07 7.48
C ARG A 105 8.24 14.85 6.77
N ARG A 106 7.54 13.97 7.50
CA ARG A 106 6.88 12.79 6.91
C ARG A 106 5.83 13.18 5.86
N ILE A 107 5.02 14.20 6.15
CA ILE A 107 4.01 14.71 5.21
C ILE A 107 4.65 15.27 3.94
N GLU A 108 5.68 16.12 4.06
CA GLU A 108 6.34 16.72 2.89
C GLU A 108 7.09 15.67 2.05
N ALA A 109 7.73 14.68 2.69
CA ALA A 109 8.34 13.57 1.99
C ALA A 109 7.32 12.75 1.18
N VAL A 110 6.15 12.46 1.76
CA VAL A 110 5.04 11.77 1.07
C VAL A 110 4.53 12.58 -0.12
N LYS A 111 4.37 13.90 0.03
CA LYS A 111 3.90 14.78 -1.05
C LYS A 111 4.82 14.73 -2.27
N LEU A 112 6.13 14.79 -2.03
CA LEU A 112 7.14 14.67 -3.07
C LEU A 112 7.11 13.25 -3.68
N ALA A 113 7.04 12.20 -2.87
CA ALA A 113 6.99 10.85 -3.40
C ALA A 113 5.73 10.58 -4.26
N TYR A 114 4.59 11.14 -3.87
CA TYR A 114 3.32 10.93 -4.59
C TYR A 114 3.32 11.68 -5.92
N ALA A 115 3.91 12.87 -5.96
CA ALA A 115 4.13 13.57 -7.23
C ALA A 115 4.92 12.71 -8.24
N ASP A 116 5.95 12.01 -7.76
CA ASP A 116 6.78 11.15 -8.61
C ASP A 116 6.06 9.86 -8.99
N ARG A 117 5.35 9.25 -8.04
CA ARG A 117 4.46 8.11 -8.27
C ARG A 117 3.49 8.39 -9.41
N ASP A 118 2.81 9.52 -9.33
CA ASP A 118 1.72 9.87 -10.22
C ASP A 118 2.19 10.22 -11.63
N ALA A 119 3.44 10.67 -11.75
CA ALA A 119 4.08 11.00 -13.02
C ALA A 119 4.70 9.77 -13.71
N TYR A 120 5.31 8.85 -12.95
CA TYR A 120 6.20 7.83 -13.52
C TYR A 120 5.74 6.37 -13.33
N VAL A 121 4.96 6.05 -12.29
CA VAL A 121 4.61 4.64 -12.03
C VAL A 121 3.60 4.14 -13.06
N ALA A 122 4.00 3.11 -13.78
CA ALA A 122 3.24 2.45 -14.82
C ALA A 122 3.68 0.99 -14.98
N ASP A 123 3.04 0.26 -15.89
CA ASP A 123 3.46 -1.08 -16.28
C ASP A 123 4.85 -1.08 -16.94
N PRO A 124 5.87 -1.75 -16.34
CA PRO A 124 7.22 -1.78 -16.89
C PRO A 124 7.34 -2.54 -18.22
N GLU A 125 6.35 -3.35 -18.59
CA GLU A 125 6.31 -3.99 -19.92
C GLU A 125 5.86 -3.03 -21.02
N HIS A 126 5.29 -1.87 -20.65
CA HIS A 126 4.69 -0.90 -21.58
C HIS A 126 5.27 0.51 -21.46
N ALA A 127 6.02 0.82 -20.39
CA ALA A 127 6.62 2.13 -20.15
C ALA A 127 7.96 1.98 -19.42
N ASP A 128 8.91 2.86 -19.72
CA ASP A 128 10.17 2.95 -19.00
C ASP A 128 9.96 3.71 -17.68
N VAL A 129 10.00 2.97 -16.56
CA VAL A 129 9.91 3.55 -15.22
C VAL A 129 11.32 3.73 -14.68
N PRO A 130 11.80 4.96 -14.44
CA PRO A 130 13.21 5.22 -14.09
C PRO A 130 13.50 4.95 -12.60
N VAL A 131 13.27 3.70 -12.16
CA VAL A 131 13.39 3.26 -10.75
C VAL A 131 14.73 3.63 -10.15
N ASP A 132 15.85 3.26 -10.79
CA ASP A 132 17.20 3.52 -10.28
C ASP A 132 17.49 5.00 -10.13
N ALA A 133 17.02 5.83 -11.06
CA ALA A 133 17.20 7.27 -11.00
C ALA A 133 16.39 7.88 -9.84
N LEU A 134 15.13 7.45 -9.68
CA LEU A 134 14.23 7.92 -8.62
C LEU A 134 14.67 7.47 -7.22
N LEU A 135 15.36 6.34 -7.10
CA LEU A 135 15.93 5.84 -5.84
C LEU A 135 17.37 6.28 -5.58
N SER A 136 18.00 6.99 -6.53
CA SER A 136 19.39 7.44 -6.37
C SER A 136 19.56 8.48 -5.25
N SER A 137 20.72 8.46 -4.58
CA SER A 137 21.03 9.46 -3.54
C SER A 137 21.00 10.89 -4.08
N ALA A 138 21.47 11.12 -5.31
CA ALA A 138 21.48 12.45 -5.92
C ALA A 138 20.05 12.99 -6.10
N TYR A 139 19.10 12.12 -6.47
CA TYR A 139 17.70 12.48 -6.58
C TYR A 139 17.09 12.78 -5.20
N ALA A 140 17.35 11.93 -4.20
CA ALA A 140 16.90 12.17 -2.82
C ALA A 140 17.40 13.51 -2.27
N ASP A 141 18.68 13.85 -2.47
CA ASP A 141 19.27 15.13 -2.06
C ASP A 141 18.62 16.32 -2.77
N ALA A 142 18.28 16.18 -4.05
CA ALA A 142 17.59 17.22 -4.81
C ALA A 142 16.15 17.44 -4.31
N ARG A 143 15.42 16.36 -4.01
CA ARG A 143 14.05 16.42 -3.49
C ARG A 143 14.01 16.98 -2.07
N ALA A 144 14.93 16.57 -1.20
CA ALA A 144 14.99 17.04 0.19
C ALA A 144 15.19 18.56 0.30
N LYS A 145 15.91 19.19 -0.64
CA LYS A 145 16.09 20.66 -0.70
C LYS A 145 14.80 21.45 -0.92
N LEU A 146 13.74 20.79 -1.41
CA LEU A 146 12.44 21.43 -1.61
C LEU A 146 11.65 21.56 -0.31
N VAL A 147 12.00 20.79 0.72
CA VAL A 147 11.30 20.81 2.01
C VAL A 147 11.84 21.95 2.87
N GLY A 148 11.03 23.00 3.02
CA GLY A 148 11.28 24.11 3.94
C GLY A 148 10.46 23.97 5.23
N GLU A 149 10.40 25.05 6.03
CA GLU A 149 9.59 25.07 7.26
C GLU A 149 8.08 25.16 7.01
N ARG A 150 7.69 25.55 5.79
CA ARG A 150 6.31 25.77 5.36
C ARG A 150 5.87 24.69 4.38
N ALA A 151 4.62 24.25 4.50
CA ALA A 151 4.04 23.23 3.64
C ALA A 151 4.02 23.65 2.16
N LEU A 152 4.53 22.79 1.28
CA LEU A 152 4.51 22.98 -0.18
C LEU A 152 3.08 22.98 -0.76
N ASP A 153 2.84 23.70 -1.86
CA ASP A 153 1.58 23.65 -2.59
C ASP A 153 1.73 22.90 -3.93
N ALA A 154 1.30 21.62 -3.95
CA ALA A 154 1.14 20.72 -5.11
C ALA A 154 2.42 20.18 -5.82
N PRO A 155 2.34 19.05 -6.57
CA PRO A 155 1.50 18.83 -7.77
C PRO A 155 0.34 17.83 -7.57
N ARG A 156 -0.60 17.74 -8.54
CA ARG A 156 -1.88 16.99 -8.42
C ARG A 156 -1.86 15.61 -9.10
N ALA A 157 -2.41 14.61 -8.41
CA ALA A 157 -3.19 13.54 -9.00
C ALA A 157 -4.43 13.18 -8.16
N GLY A 158 -5.38 12.48 -8.79
CA GLY A 158 -6.71 12.18 -8.24
C GLY A 158 -6.70 11.21 -7.06
N VAL A 159 -7.77 11.29 -6.25
CA VAL A 159 -8.03 10.39 -5.12
C VAL A 159 -8.68 9.11 -5.64
N LEU A 160 -8.05 7.96 -5.38
CA LEU A 160 -8.66 6.66 -5.56
C LEU A 160 -8.98 6.06 -4.19
N HIS A 161 -10.27 5.86 -3.93
CA HIS A 161 -10.72 5.09 -2.78
C HIS A 161 -10.49 3.61 -3.08
N GLY A 162 -10.04 2.84 -2.09
CA GLY A 162 -9.84 1.42 -2.25
C GLY A 162 -9.83 0.71 -0.90
N ASP A 163 -10.36 -0.50 -0.89
CA ASP A 163 -10.32 -1.40 0.26
C ASP A 163 -9.50 -2.62 -0.16
N THR A 164 -8.65 -3.11 0.73
CA THR A 164 -7.62 -4.10 0.41
C THR A 164 -7.43 -4.98 1.61
N VAL A 165 -7.13 -6.26 1.42
CA VAL A 165 -6.80 -7.21 2.49
C VAL A 165 -5.33 -7.59 2.38
N TYR A 166 -4.62 -7.46 3.48
CA TYR A 166 -3.21 -7.78 3.71
C TYR A 166 -3.17 -8.85 4.81
N CYS A 167 -2.29 -9.81 4.64
CA CYS A 167 -1.90 -10.74 5.69
C CYS A 167 -0.41 -11.06 5.58
N CYS A 168 0.17 -11.49 6.68
CA CYS A 168 1.52 -12.03 6.70
C CYS A 168 1.56 -13.33 7.49
N ALA A 169 2.53 -14.17 7.14
CA ALA A 169 2.80 -15.42 7.83
C ALA A 169 4.31 -15.57 8.01
N ALA A 170 4.68 -16.31 9.04
CA ALA A 170 6.06 -16.69 9.32
C ALA A 170 6.08 -18.13 9.84
N ASP A 171 7.17 -18.85 9.61
CA ASP A 171 7.35 -20.20 10.14
C ASP A 171 8.68 -20.40 10.87
N GLU A 172 8.84 -21.58 11.48
CA GLU A 172 10.03 -21.97 12.23
C GLU A 172 11.30 -22.12 11.37
N HIS A 173 11.13 -22.29 10.05
CA HIS A 173 12.24 -22.39 9.10
C HIS A 173 12.78 -21.03 8.67
N GLY A 174 12.16 -19.93 9.16
CA GLY A 174 12.55 -18.57 8.83
C GLY A 174 11.92 -18.04 7.56
N ASN A 175 10.91 -18.71 7.01
CA ASN A 175 10.13 -18.14 5.91
C ASN A 175 9.30 -16.97 6.43
N LEU A 176 9.25 -15.88 5.66
CA LEU A 176 8.43 -14.71 5.91
C LEU A 176 7.64 -14.38 4.64
N VAL A 177 6.32 -14.27 4.76
CA VAL A 177 5.42 -13.94 3.66
C VAL A 177 4.71 -12.63 3.96
N SER A 178 4.79 -11.69 3.03
CA SER A 178 4.03 -10.44 2.99
C SER A 178 3.06 -10.53 1.80
N PHE A 179 1.76 -10.69 2.08
CA PHE A 179 0.76 -11.02 1.06
C PHE A 179 -0.42 -10.06 1.08
N ILE A 180 -0.86 -9.64 -0.10
CA ILE A 180 -1.91 -8.64 -0.21
C ILE A 180 -2.70 -8.82 -1.51
N GLN A 181 -4.03 -8.72 -1.41
CA GLN A 181 -4.95 -8.86 -2.55
C GLN A 181 -6.14 -7.90 -2.41
N SER A 182 -6.72 -7.48 -3.53
CA SER A 182 -7.85 -6.54 -3.53
C SER A 182 -8.60 -6.58 -4.86
N LEU A 183 -9.91 -6.33 -4.78
CA LEU A 183 -10.78 -6.03 -5.92
C LEU A 183 -10.74 -4.55 -6.34
N PHE A 184 -9.82 -3.78 -5.74
CA PHE A 184 -9.68 -2.33 -5.75
C PHE A 184 -10.71 -1.58 -4.87
N MET A 185 -11.92 -1.33 -5.33
CA MET A 185 -12.93 -0.58 -4.56
C MET A 185 -13.94 -1.54 -3.92
N GLY A 186 -13.80 -1.87 -2.63
CA GLY A 186 -14.80 -2.68 -1.90
C GLY A 186 -15.13 -4.00 -2.61
N PHE A 187 -16.38 -4.15 -3.05
CA PHE A 187 -16.88 -5.29 -3.86
C PHE A 187 -16.42 -5.26 -5.35
N GLY A 188 -15.40 -4.48 -5.68
CA GLY A 188 -14.86 -4.33 -7.02
C GLY A 188 -15.79 -3.55 -7.92
N SER A 189 -16.16 -4.12 -9.07
CA SER A 189 -17.13 -3.53 -9.98
C SER A 189 -18.59 -3.66 -9.49
N GLY A 190 -18.82 -4.48 -8.46
CA GLY A 190 -20.17 -4.88 -8.04
C GLY A 190 -20.79 -5.96 -8.93
N ILE A 191 -20.06 -6.46 -9.94
CA ILE A 191 -20.52 -7.50 -10.87
C ILE A 191 -20.08 -8.87 -10.36
N ALA A 192 -21.04 -9.75 -10.10
CA ALA A 192 -20.81 -11.15 -9.75
C ALA A 192 -21.08 -12.04 -10.98
N CYS A 193 -20.12 -12.89 -11.33
CA CYS A 193 -20.21 -13.77 -12.50
C CYS A 193 -20.87 -15.11 -12.15
N GLY A 194 -21.95 -15.42 -12.86
CA GLY A 194 -22.70 -16.66 -12.75
C GLY A 194 -23.14 -17.00 -11.32
N ASP A 195 -23.36 -18.29 -11.07
CA ASP A 195 -23.73 -18.83 -9.76
C ASP A 195 -22.50 -19.20 -8.89
N GLY A 196 -21.30 -19.16 -9.49
CA GLY A 196 -20.01 -19.39 -8.83
C GLY A 196 -19.56 -18.22 -7.93
N GLY A 197 -20.21 -17.06 -8.03
CA GLY A 197 -20.03 -15.96 -7.10
C GLY A 197 -18.66 -15.27 -7.18
N VAL A 198 -18.02 -15.33 -8.36
CA VAL A 198 -16.76 -14.61 -8.62
C VAL A 198 -17.08 -13.14 -8.81
N MET A 199 -16.58 -12.30 -7.92
CA MET A 199 -16.73 -10.85 -8.01
C MET A 199 -15.63 -10.26 -8.89
N LEU A 200 -16.00 -9.48 -9.90
CA LEU A 200 -15.03 -8.81 -10.77
C LEU A 200 -14.41 -7.61 -10.06
N GLN A 201 -13.08 -7.49 -10.13
CA GLN A 201 -12.38 -6.29 -9.70
C GLN A 201 -12.67 -5.10 -10.64
N ASN A 202 -12.55 -3.88 -10.13
CA ASN A 202 -12.60 -2.66 -10.95
C ASN A 202 -11.24 -1.97 -11.10
N ARG A 203 -10.15 -2.74 -11.01
CA ARG A 203 -8.76 -2.27 -11.05
C ARG A 203 -8.40 -1.46 -12.31
N GLY A 204 -9.11 -1.66 -13.43
CA GLY A 204 -8.94 -0.85 -14.64
C GLY A 204 -9.13 0.65 -14.42
N ALA A 205 -9.84 1.07 -13.37
CA ALA A 205 -9.96 2.48 -12.98
C ALA A 205 -8.61 3.12 -12.55
N GLY A 206 -7.55 2.32 -12.37
CA GLY A 206 -6.19 2.82 -12.15
C GLY A 206 -5.54 3.43 -13.40
N PHE A 207 -6.07 3.22 -14.62
CA PHE A 207 -5.55 3.83 -15.84
C PHE A 207 -5.80 5.34 -15.90
N ARG A 208 -4.93 6.06 -16.59
CA ARG A 208 -5.20 7.41 -17.08
C ARG A 208 -5.94 7.35 -18.42
N LEU A 209 -6.83 8.33 -18.62
CA LEU A 209 -7.52 8.52 -19.90
C LEU A 209 -6.71 9.35 -20.90
N ASP A 210 -5.64 10.00 -20.45
CA ASP A 210 -4.63 10.59 -21.31
C ASP A 210 -3.80 9.44 -21.93
N PRO A 211 -3.88 9.21 -23.26
CA PRO A 211 -3.16 8.12 -23.91
C PRO A 211 -1.64 8.35 -23.94
N ASP A 212 -1.17 9.59 -23.82
CA ASP A 212 0.27 9.92 -23.85
C ASP A 212 0.92 9.74 -22.47
N HIS A 213 0.11 9.54 -21.42
CA HIS A 213 0.61 9.26 -20.08
C HIS A 213 1.23 7.85 -20.01
N PRO A 214 2.33 7.63 -19.27
CA PRO A 214 2.94 6.31 -19.11
C PRO A 214 1.97 5.22 -18.62
N ASN A 215 1.00 5.61 -17.80
CA ASN A 215 -0.13 4.79 -17.33
C ASN A 215 -1.45 5.00 -18.12
N GLY A 216 -1.39 5.41 -19.38
CA GLY A 216 -2.55 5.46 -20.29
C GLY A 216 -3.10 4.05 -20.57
N LEU A 217 -4.42 3.93 -20.76
CA LEU A 217 -5.10 2.67 -21.07
C LEU A 217 -4.60 2.05 -22.39
N ALA A 218 -4.18 0.78 -22.35
CA ALA A 218 -3.81 0.01 -23.54
C ALA A 218 -4.17 -1.49 -23.37
N PRO A 219 -4.40 -2.24 -24.47
CA PRO A 219 -4.64 -3.68 -24.42
C PRO A 219 -3.45 -4.44 -23.83
N GLY A 220 -3.70 -5.46 -23.00
CA GLY A 220 -2.65 -6.30 -22.39
C GLY A 220 -1.81 -5.60 -21.29
N LYS A 221 -1.99 -4.29 -21.10
CA LYS A 221 -1.30 -3.51 -20.09
C LYS A 221 -1.94 -3.66 -18.73
N ARG A 222 -1.14 -3.60 -17.67
CA ARG A 222 -1.60 -3.57 -16.28
C ARG A 222 -1.78 -2.11 -15.82
N PRO A 223 -2.92 -1.74 -15.22
CA PRO A 223 -3.10 -0.39 -14.68
C PRO A 223 -2.23 -0.17 -13.44
N PHE A 224 -1.88 1.08 -13.12
CA PHE A 224 -1.30 1.45 -11.83
C PHE A 224 -1.97 0.70 -10.65
N HIS A 225 -1.14 0.15 -9.77
CA HIS A 225 -1.59 -0.71 -8.68
C HIS A 225 -1.31 -0.09 -7.31
N THR A 226 -2.37 0.05 -6.52
CA THR A 226 -2.26 0.60 -5.15
C THR A 226 -1.73 -0.42 -4.14
N ILE A 227 -1.76 -1.71 -4.46
CA ILE A 227 -1.41 -2.76 -3.52
C ILE A 227 0.11 -2.88 -3.36
N ILE A 228 0.60 -2.82 -2.13
CA ILE A 228 2.03 -2.97 -1.83
C ILE A 228 2.27 -3.89 -0.61
N PRO A 229 2.94 -5.05 -0.77
CA PRO A 229 3.52 -5.81 0.33
C PRO A 229 4.91 -5.26 0.68
N GLY A 230 5.16 -5.01 1.97
CA GLY A 230 6.45 -4.54 2.46
C GLY A 230 7.24 -5.62 3.19
N MET A 231 8.58 -5.51 3.13
CA MET A 231 9.49 -6.34 3.91
C MET A 231 10.71 -5.53 4.38
N LEU A 232 11.14 -5.75 5.63
CA LEU A 232 12.39 -5.20 6.16
C LEU A 232 13.46 -6.27 6.22
N LEU A 233 14.66 -5.92 5.78
CA LEU A 233 15.84 -6.77 5.82
C LEU A 233 16.95 -6.09 6.63
N ARG A 234 17.74 -6.90 7.32
CA ARG A 234 19.00 -6.49 7.96
C ARG A 234 20.11 -7.40 7.46
N ASP A 235 21.17 -6.82 6.92
CA ASP A 235 22.29 -7.55 6.31
C ASP A 235 21.82 -8.61 5.30
N GLY A 236 20.83 -8.24 4.46
CA GLY A 236 20.22 -9.13 3.46
C GLY A 236 19.30 -10.22 4.02
N THR A 237 19.09 -10.30 5.34
CA THR A 237 18.19 -11.27 5.97
C THR A 237 16.82 -10.64 6.25
N PRO A 238 15.71 -11.23 5.78
CA PRO A 238 14.36 -10.80 6.15
C PRO A 238 14.13 -10.83 7.66
N THR A 239 13.70 -9.69 8.22
CA THR A 239 13.46 -9.52 9.65
C THR A 239 12.03 -9.11 9.98
N MET A 240 11.28 -8.53 9.04
CA MET A 240 9.88 -8.16 9.26
C MET A 240 9.09 -8.19 7.97
N ALA A 241 7.96 -8.90 7.96
CA ALA A 241 6.94 -8.78 6.93
C ALA A 241 5.88 -7.79 7.44
N PHE A 242 5.49 -6.82 6.63
CA PHE A 242 4.49 -5.82 7.01
C PHE A 242 3.68 -5.32 5.82
N GLY A 243 2.49 -4.83 6.12
CA GLY A 243 1.69 -4.13 5.13
C GLY A 243 0.56 -3.38 5.79
N ILE A 244 0.33 -2.15 5.32
CA ILE A 244 -0.73 -1.28 5.80
C ILE A 244 -1.61 -0.95 4.61
N MET A 245 -2.78 -1.57 4.59
CA MET A 245 -3.77 -1.56 3.52
C MET A 245 -4.66 -0.32 3.58
N GLY A 246 -5.12 0.18 2.43
CA GLY A 246 -5.98 1.37 2.35
C GLY A 246 -5.87 2.17 1.06
N GLY A 247 -5.76 1.50 -0.11
CA GLY A 247 -5.68 2.19 -1.41
C GLY A 247 -4.48 3.14 -1.50
N ASP A 248 -4.72 4.43 -1.74
CA ASP A 248 -3.65 5.43 -1.84
C ASP A 248 -2.94 5.73 -0.50
N VAL A 249 -3.43 5.23 0.62
CA VAL A 249 -2.80 5.41 1.94
C VAL A 249 -1.59 4.50 2.12
N GLN A 250 -1.47 3.42 1.35
CA GLN A 250 -0.49 2.36 1.64
C GLN A 250 0.96 2.86 1.68
N ALA A 251 1.43 3.57 0.64
CA ALA A 251 2.82 4.01 0.57
C ALA A 251 3.21 4.99 1.68
N GLN A 252 2.34 5.96 2.00
CA GLN A 252 2.58 6.89 3.10
C GLN A 252 2.50 6.21 4.48
N ALA A 253 1.68 5.17 4.62
CA ALA A 253 1.57 4.39 5.84
C ALA A 253 2.79 3.48 6.01
N HIS A 254 3.29 2.87 4.94
CA HIS A 254 4.56 2.13 4.92
C HIS A 254 5.71 3.03 5.36
N LEU A 255 5.84 4.23 4.79
CA LEU A 255 6.84 5.21 5.24
C LEU A 255 6.72 5.51 6.75
N SER A 256 5.51 5.77 7.24
CA SER A 256 5.30 6.09 8.66
C SER A 256 5.57 4.91 9.59
N PHE A 257 5.21 3.69 9.16
CA PHE A 257 5.46 2.44 9.88
C PHE A 257 6.96 2.15 9.95
N VAL A 258 7.65 2.21 8.81
CA VAL A 258 9.11 1.98 8.73
C VAL A 258 9.86 3.01 9.56
N SER A 259 9.50 4.29 9.48
CA SER A 259 10.05 5.33 10.36
C SER A 259 9.81 5.01 11.85
N GLY A 260 8.60 4.54 12.21
CA GLY A 260 8.32 4.08 13.58
C GLY A 260 9.27 2.97 14.06
N VAL A 261 9.47 1.95 13.24
CA VAL A 261 10.33 0.81 13.57
C VAL A 261 11.81 1.23 13.60
N VAL A 262 12.27 1.95 12.59
CA VAL A 262 13.70 2.23 12.37
C VAL A 262 14.18 3.44 13.16
N ASP A 263 13.44 4.56 13.15
CA ASP A 263 13.86 5.80 13.82
C ASP A 263 13.57 5.77 15.33
N HIS A 264 12.55 5.02 15.75
CA HIS A 264 12.04 5.04 17.13
C HIS A 264 12.07 3.68 17.83
N GLY A 265 12.53 2.62 17.16
CA GLY A 265 12.68 1.29 17.76
C GLY A 265 11.36 0.65 18.20
N LEU A 266 10.23 1.08 17.62
CA LEU A 266 8.91 0.56 17.98
C LEU A 266 8.77 -0.90 17.57
N ASN A 267 8.12 -1.69 18.41
CA ASN A 267 7.74 -3.06 18.04
C ASN A 267 6.58 -3.06 17.01
N PRO A 268 6.25 -4.20 16.39
CA PRO A 268 5.19 -4.27 15.37
C PRO A 268 3.84 -3.67 15.81
N GLN A 269 3.39 -3.95 17.03
CA GLN A 269 2.12 -3.44 17.53
C GLN A 269 2.19 -1.94 17.80
N GLU A 270 3.24 -1.46 18.46
CA GLU A 270 3.44 -0.02 18.72
C GLU A 270 3.53 0.80 17.44
N ALA A 271 4.21 0.27 16.41
CA ALA A 271 4.33 0.92 15.11
C ALA A 271 2.98 0.98 14.38
N LEU A 272 2.13 -0.06 14.50
CA LEU A 272 0.78 -0.08 13.93
C LEU A 272 -0.18 0.86 14.67
N ASP A 273 -0.11 0.92 16.00
CA ASP A 273 -1.00 1.75 16.82
C ASP A 273 -0.67 3.25 16.75
N ARG A 274 0.54 3.62 16.32
CA ARG A 274 0.96 5.03 16.15
C ARG A 274 -0.07 5.81 15.32
N PRO A 275 -0.46 7.04 15.76
CA PRO A 275 -1.38 7.86 14.98
C PRO A 275 -0.85 8.16 13.58
N ARG A 276 -1.77 8.21 12.61
CA ARG A 276 -1.48 8.39 11.19
C ARG A 276 -1.98 9.74 10.67
N PHE A 277 -1.42 10.13 9.53
CA PHE A 277 -1.96 11.18 8.68
C PHE A 277 -2.43 10.57 7.36
N ARG A 278 -3.17 11.34 6.56
CA ARG A 278 -3.45 11.07 5.15
C ARG A 278 -3.22 12.35 4.36
N PHE A 279 -2.23 12.34 3.48
CA PHE A 279 -2.11 13.40 2.49
C PHE A 279 -3.22 13.23 1.44
N GLN A 280 -3.93 14.32 1.12
CA GLN A 280 -5.04 14.29 0.19
C GLN A 280 -4.71 15.00 -1.12
N THR A 281 -4.40 16.29 -1.06
CA THR A 281 -4.06 17.12 -2.24
C THR A 281 -3.54 18.47 -1.77
N GLY A 282 -2.64 19.10 -2.53
CA GLY A 282 -2.11 20.43 -2.22
C GLY A 282 -1.49 20.45 -0.82
N ARG A 283 -2.12 21.16 0.12
CA ARG A 283 -1.73 21.19 1.55
C ARG A 283 -2.70 20.46 2.47
N LYS A 284 -3.75 19.83 1.93
CA LYS A 284 -4.77 19.14 2.71
C LYS A 284 -4.26 17.83 3.27
N VAL A 285 -4.37 17.70 4.59
CA VAL A 285 -3.94 16.52 5.34
C VAL A 285 -5.00 16.20 6.39
N ALA A 286 -5.43 14.95 6.46
CA ALA A 286 -6.20 14.44 7.60
C ALA A 286 -5.24 13.85 8.65
N VAL A 287 -5.53 14.03 9.94
CA VAL A 287 -4.73 13.48 11.05
C VAL A 287 -5.67 12.77 12.01
N GLU A 288 -5.28 11.61 12.54
CA GLU A 288 -6.12 10.83 13.46
C GLU A 288 -6.34 11.50 14.80
N THR A 289 -5.28 12.08 15.35
CA THR A 289 -5.28 12.71 16.68
C THR A 289 -4.83 14.16 16.59
N PRO A 290 -5.56 15.04 15.88
CA PRO A 290 -5.16 16.43 15.69
C PRO A 290 -5.14 17.20 17.02
N ASP A 291 -5.90 16.77 18.01
CA ASP A 291 -5.97 17.38 19.34
C ASP A 291 -4.93 16.82 20.34
N ALA A 292 -4.13 15.84 19.93
CA ALA A 292 -3.06 15.32 20.78
C ALA A 292 -2.02 16.43 21.09
N PRO A 293 -1.42 16.43 22.29
CA PRO A 293 -0.41 17.42 22.66
C PRO A 293 0.78 17.42 21.69
N ALA A 294 1.19 18.61 21.27
CA ALA A 294 2.46 18.80 20.54
C ALA A 294 3.60 19.14 21.51
N ASP A 295 4.82 18.78 21.13
CA ASP A 295 6.05 19.06 21.86
C ASP A 295 6.37 20.56 21.96
N GLU A 296 5.99 21.33 20.94
CA GLU A 296 6.10 22.80 20.91
C GLU A 296 4.96 23.53 21.64
N GLY A 297 4.07 22.80 22.31
CA GLY A 297 2.88 23.33 22.99
C GLY A 297 1.64 23.39 22.09
N GLY A 298 0.45 23.34 22.70
CA GLY A 298 -0.81 23.24 21.95
C GLY A 298 -1.05 21.82 21.43
N THR A 299 -1.64 21.70 20.25
CA THR A 299 -2.01 20.41 19.64
C THR A 299 -1.26 20.14 18.34
N VAL A 300 -1.12 18.87 17.96
CA VAL A 300 -0.48 18.44 16.70
C VAL A 300 -1.12 19.14 15.49
N GLY A 301 -2.44 19.24 15.46
CA GLY A 301 -3.18 19.91 14.39
C GLY A 301 -2.85 21.40 14.31
N ALA A 302 -2.80 22.10 15.45
CA ALA A 302 -2.43 23.52 15.49
C ALA A 302 -0.97 23.74 15.05
N ALA A 303 -0.05 22.87 15.49
CA ALA A 303 1.35 22.89 15.13
C ALA A 303 1.59 22.68 13.62
N LEU A 304 0.82 21.77 13.01
CA LEU A 304 0.84 21.54 11.56
C LEU A 304 0.22 22.71 10.78
N ALA A 305 -0.90 23.27 11.27
CA ALA A 305 -1.51 24.46 10.69
C ALA A 305 -0.57 25.68 10.74
N ALA A 306 0.19 25.83 11.84
CA ALA A 306 1.22 26.87 11.98
C ALA A 306 2.35 26.73 10.95
N ARG A 307 2.60 25.52 10.44
CA ARG A 307 3.51 25.23 9.32
C ARG A 307 2.83 25.35 7.95
N GLY A 308 1.55 25.68 7.89
CA GLY A 308 0.80 25.93 6.66
C GLY A 308 0.09 24.71 6.08
N HIS A 309 -0.02 23.61 6.82
CA HIS A 309 -0.85 22.48 6.43
C HIS A 309 -2.33 22.82 6.62
N ASP A 310 -3.16 22.44 5.65
CA ASP A 310 -4.61 22.55 5.74
C ASP A 310 -5.13 21.29 6.45
N VAL A 311 -5.04 21.27 7.79
CA VAL A 311 -5.44 20.12 8.62
C VAL A 311 -6.95 19.99 8.63
N ALA A 312 -7.45 18.92 8.01
CA ALA A 312 -8.87 18.58 8.02
C ALA A 312 -9.18 17.68 9.23
N ALA A 313 -10.33 17.90 9.86
CA ALA A 313 -10.88 16.93 10.81
C ALA A 313 -11.10 15.59 10.10
N PRO A 314 -10.77 14.45 10.73
CA PRO A 314 -11.05 13.14 10.13
C PRO A 314 -12.57 12.98 9.97
N PRO A 315 -13.09 12.52 8.82
CA PRO A 315 -14.49 12.12 8.72
C PRO A 315 -14.84 11.02 9.75
N GLU A 316 -16.13 10.83 9.99
CA GLU A 316 -16.67 9.98 11.07
C GLU A 316 -16.20 8.51 11.02
N THR A 317 -15.71 7.99 9.89
CA THR A 317 -15.13 6.64 9.79
C THR A 317 -13.61 6.67 9.66
N MET A 318 -12.89 6.45 10.77
CA MET A 318 -11.42 6.42 10.83
C MET A 318 -10.78 5.34 9.93
N VAL A 319 -11.48 4.23 9.69
CA VAL A 319 -10.92 3.03 9.04
C VAL A 319 -10.62 3.24 7.56
N ASP A 320 -11.54 3.86 6.81
CA ASP A 320 -11.38 4.10 5.36
C ASP A 320 -10.32 5.19 5.08
N LEU A 321 -9.94 5.93 6.11
CA LEU A 321 -9.03 7.05 5.99
C LEU A 321 -7.58 6.68 6.25
N PHE A 322 -7.32 5.85 7.25
CA PHE A 322 -5.95 5.65 7.75
C PHE A 322 -5.46 4.20 7.60
N GLY A 323 -6.32 3.33 7.07
CA GLY A 323 -5.97 1.96 6.75
C GLY A 323 -5.94 1.03 7.96
N GLY A 324 -5.62 -0.24 7.69
CA GLY A 324 -5.35 -1.26 8.70
C GLY A 324 -4.05 -1.99 8.37
N GLY A 325 -3.31 -2.48 9.34
CA GLY A 325 -2.05 -3.18 9.07
C GLY A 325 -1.87 -4.47 9.85
N GLN A 326 -1.00 -5.32 9.33
CA GLN A 326 -0.49 -6.50 10.01
C GLN A 326 1.02 -6.50 9.85
N ALA A 327 1.73 -6.99 10.87
CA ALA A 327 3.17 -7.15 10.80
C ALA A 327 3.63 -8.34 11.64
N ILE A 328 4.64 -9.06 11.15
CA ILE A 328 5.35 -10.09 11.90
C ILE A 328 6.84 -9.80 11.82
N ALA A 329 7.46 -9.65 12.98
CA ALA A 329 8.90 -9.48 13.14
C ALA A 329 9.55 -10.76 13.65
N ARG A 330 10.69 -11.10 13.08
CA ARG A 330 11.57 -12.17 13.55
C ARG A 330 12.73 -11.56 14.34
N GLN A 331 12.81 -11.88 15.62
CA GLN A 331 13.88 -11.46 16.51
C GLN A 331 15.18 -12.25 16.23
N PRO A 332 16.35 -11.73 16.65
CA PRO A 332 17.63 -12.44 16.46
C PRO A 332 17.67 -13.83 17.09
N ASP A 333 16.94 -14.04 18.19
CA ASP A 333 16.81 -15.33 18.87
C ASP A 333 15.81 -16.30 18.19
N GLY A 334 15.17 -15.87 17.10
CA GLY A 334 14.17 -16.63 16.36
C GLY A 334 12.73 -16.40 16.83
N THR A 335 12.51 -15.65 17.91
CA THR A 335 11.16 -15.34 18.41
C THR A 335 10.37 -14.54 17.37
N LEU A 336 9.11 -14.92 17.15
CA LEU A 336 8.19 -14.21 16.27
C LEU A 336 7.30 -13.26 17.09
N VAL A 337 7.26 -12.00 16.69
CA VAL A 337 6.43 -10.95 17.32
C VAL A 337 5.44 -10.45 16.27
N GLY A 338 4.14 -10.71 16.50
CA GLY A 338 3.07 -10.25 15.63
C GLY A 338 2.38 -8.99 16.16
N GLY A 339 1.94 -8.12 15.26
CA GLY A 339 1.05 -7.00 15.55
C GLY A 339 -0.13 -6.98 14.58
N SER A 340 -1.31 -6.64 15.10
CA SER A 340 -2.55 -6.46 14.34
C SER A 340 -3.17 -5.13 14.69
N ASP A 341 -3.46 -4.33 13.67
CA ASP A 341 -3.99 -2.99 13.83
C ASP A 341 -5.38 -2.99 14.47
N SER A 342 -5.54 -2.20 15.53
CA SER A 342 -6.79 -2.05 16.28
C SER A 342 -7.92 -1.36 15.49
N ARG A 343 -7.60 -0.72 14.35
CA ARG A 343 -8.59 -0.04 13.48
C ARG A 343 -9.47 -1.00 12.69
N LYS A 344 -9.11 -2.27 12.57
CA LYS A 344 -9.91 -3.29 11.88
C LYS A 344 -10.02 -4.54 12.75
N ASP A 345 -11.11 -5.29 12.56
CA ASP A 345 -11.18 -6.64 13.09
C ASP A 345 -10.05 -7.47 12.45
N GLY A 346 -9.23 -8.09 13.31
CA GLY A 346 -8.03 -8.81 12.92
C GLY A 346 -7.36 -9.44 14.15
N CYS A 347 -6.31 -10.21 13.93
CA CYS A 347 -5.55 -10.80 15.02
C CYS A 347 -4.14 -11.17 14.58
N ALA A 348 -3.21 -11.12 15.54
CA ALA A 348 -1.94 -11.83 15.45
C ALA A 348 -2.08 -13.13 16.28
N GLN A 349 -1.84 -14.27 15.66
CA GLN A 349 -1.92 -15.58 16.32
C GLN A 349 -0.61 -16.34 16.12
N GLY A 350 -0.12 -16.92 17.20
CA GLY A 350 1.00 -17.86 17.18
C GLY A 350 0.49 -19.28 17.35
N TRP A 351 1.20 -20.23 16.74
CA TRP A 351 0.97 -21.65 16.94
C TRP A 351 2.29 -22.32 17.30
N TRP A 352 2.24 -23.19 18.29
CA TRP A 352 3.35 -24.04 18.72
C TRP A 352 2.82 -25.47 18.84
N GLU A 353 3.58 -26.45 18.34
CA GLU A 353 3.29 -27.88 18.51
C GLU A 353 3.73 -28.42 19.87
#